data_AF-A0AAU9TKW8-F1
#
_entry.id   AF-A0AAU9TKW8-F1
#
_cell.length_a   1.000
_cell.length_b   1.000
_cell.length_c   1.000
_cell.angle_alpha   90.00
_cell.angle_beta   90.00
_cell.angle_gamma   90.00
#
_symmetry.space_group_name_H-M   'P 1'
#
loop_
_entity.id
_entity.type
_entity.pdbx_description
1 polymer ?
#
loop_
_entity_poly.entity_id
_entity_poly.type
_entity_poly.pdbx_seq_one_letter_code
_entity_poly.pdbx_strand_id
1 'polypeptide(L)'
;MENNNYPLEIRDVEPEMAEILMKYFTGEHTGFVRVGPKGYFLPYMFKYEAFKIYTMEIRPTDVFVVSYPRSGTTWTQELVWMVANDTDYETANKMPQFKRYTFLELSMFSSVDNSLNPIKVEDIAKLPAPRFIKSHLPLSLLPPKLLDTTKVVYVARDPRDVVVSFFHHNKLMRFISEDAELKPYWNYFIKSEVLWTPYFSHVLEAWEKRSHPNMLFLFYEELSKDMPAAILRVAKFLGKEVTSEQVAKLNEHLDFKNFKKNKTVNLEEFQESGIFTKGPGFVRKGKVGGWRDDFDEEMTEQAEKWIAENLRGTDFRFPNF
;
A
#
# COMPACT_ATOMS: atom_id res chain seq x y z
N MET A 1 -23.98 -14.73 -9.88
CA MET A 1 -23.30 -16.00 -10.20
C MET A 1 -21.83 -15.64 -10.40
N GLU A 2 -20.85 -16.13 -9.65
CA GLU A 2 -20.79 -17.21 -8.65
C GLU A 2 -20.42 -16.64 -7.28
N ASN A 3 -21.26 -16.86 -6.27
CA ASN A 3 -20.86 -16.74 -4.88
C ASN A 3 -20.86 -18.16 -4.35
N ASN A 4 -19.70 -18.81 -4.28
CA ASN A 4 -19.59 -20.06 -3.54
C ASN A 4 -18.42 -20.02 -2.55
N ASN A 5 -18.67 -19.12 -1.60
CA ASN A 5 -18.26 -19.10 -0.20
C ASN A 5 -17.16 -18.11 0.19
N TYR A 6 -17.20 -16.89 -0.35
CA TYR A 6 -16.50 -15.76 0.27
C TYR A 6 -17.17 -15.45 1.63
N PRO A 7 -16.43 -15.44 2.76
CA PRO A 7 -17.06 -15.47 4.08
C PRO A 7 -17.52 -14.12 4.61
N LEU A 8 -17.20 -13.02 3.92
CA LEU A 8 -17.53 -11.66 4.37
C LEU A 8 -18.64 -11.08 3.50
N GLU A 9 -19.58 -10.39 4.15
CA GLU A 9 -20.62 -9.63 3.44
C GLU A 9 -19.99 -8.50 2.63
N ILE A 10 -20.48 -8.30 1.39
CA ILE A 10 -20.11 -7.16 0.54
C ILE A 10 -21.39 -6.38 0.24
N ARG A 11 -21.48 -5.15 0.78
CA ARG A 11 -22.63 -4.25 0.62
C ARG A 11 -22.29 -3.12 -0.34
N ASP A 12 -23.22 -2.75 -1.19
CA ASP A 12 -23.09 -1.53 -1.99
C ASP A 12 -23.13 -0.30 -1.11
N VAL A 13 -22.39 0.74 -1.51
CA VAL A 13 -22.55 2.07 -0.91
C VAL A 13 -23.87 2.65 -1.42
N GLU A 14 -24.64 3.25 -0.52
CA GLU A 14 -25.96 3.81 -0.83
C GLU A 14 -25.91 4.76 -2.04
N PRO A 15 -26.88 4.71 -2.96
CA PRO A 15 -26.80 5.43 -4.24
C PRO A 15 -26.54 6.93 -4.12
N GLU A 16 -27.17 7.60 -3.15
CA GLU A 16 -26.97 9.04 -2.91
C GLU A 16 -25.54 9.37 -2.48
N MET A 17 -24.99 8.58 -1.55
CA MET A 17 -23.60 8.71 -1.11
C MET A 17 -22.63 8.36 -2.26
N ALA A 18 -22.92 7.29 -3.02
CA ALA A 18 -22.13 6.91 -4.18
C ALA A 18 -22.10 8.06 -5.21
N GLU A 19 -23.21 8.73 -5.49
CA GLU A 19 -23.24 9.86 -6.42
C GLU A 19 -22.35 11.03 -5.96
N ILE A 20 -22.38 11.36 -4.65
CA ILE A 20 -21.51 12.40 -4.07
C ILE A 20 -20.04 12.01 -4.18
N LEU A 21 -19.70 10.78 -3.79
CA LEU A 21 -18.33 10.29 -3.81
C LEU A 21 -17.81 10.22 -5.26
N MET A 22 -18.61 9.78 -6.22
CA MET A 22 -18.21 9.68 -7.63
C MET A 22 -17.92 11.05 -8.28
N LYS A 23 -18.54 12.13 -7.80
CA LYS A 23 -18.18 13.50 -8.23
C LYS A 23 -16.79 13.91 -7.73
N TYR A 24 -16.36 13.38 -6.60
CA TYR A 24 -15.06 13.68 -6.00
C TYR A 24 -13.96 12.72 -6.47
N PHE A 25 -14.25 11.42 -6.49
CA PHE A 25 -13.36 10.32 -6.88
C PHE A 25 -13.54 9.96 -8.36
N THR A 26 -13.21 10.91 -9.23
CA THR A 26 -13.49 10.86 -10.67
C THR A 26 -12.81 9.72 -11.45
N GLY A 27 -11.83 9.02 -10.87
CA GLY A 27 -11.23 7.84 -11.50
C GLY A 27 -11.99 6.53 -11.26
N GLU A 28 -12.94 6.52 -10.32
CA GLU A 28 -13.86 5.39 -10.18
C GLU A 28 -15.01 5.57 -11.18
N HIS A 29 -15.42 4.48 -11.84
CA HIS A 29 -16.51 4.48 -12.83
C HIS A 29 -17.58 3.44 -12.53
N THR A 30 -17.33 2.55 -11.57
CA THR A 30 -18.17 1.41 -11.23
C THR A 30 -18.83 1.54 -9.86
N GLY A 31 -18.41 2.51 -9.04
CA GLY A 31 -18.93 2.76 -7.70
C GLY A 31 -18.09 2.11 -6.61
N PHE A 32 -18.66 1.97 -5.41
CA PHE A 32 -17.95 1.51 -4.21
C PHE A 32 -18.75 0.50 -3.40
N VAL A 33 -18.03 -0.30 -2.61
CA VAL A 33 -18.60 -1.28 -1.69
C VAL A 33 -17.99 -1.19 -0.29
N ARG A 34 -18.74 -1.67 0.70
CA ARG A 34 -18.33 -1.89 2.09
C ARG A 34 -18.19 -3.39 2.35
N VAL A 35 -17.03 -3.82 2.84
CA VAL A 35 -16.72 -5.25 3.01
C VAL A 35 -16.51 -5.63 4.47
N GLY A 36 -17.20 -6.69 4.89
CA GLY A 36 -17.08 -7.31 6.20
C GLY A 36 -17.59 -6.44 7.35
N PRO A 37 -17.41 -6.92 8.59
CA PRO A 37 -17.93 -6.24 9.79
C PRO A 37 -17.24 -4.90 10.05
N LYS A 38 -16.01 -4.71 9.55
CA LYS A 38 -15.25 -3.46 9.66
C LYS A 38 -15.63 -2.42 8.59
N GLY A 39 -16.41 -2.82 7.58
CA GLY A 39 -16.89 -1.92 6.53
C GLY A 39 -15.77 -1.35 5.66
N TYR A 40 -14.80 -2.18 5.25
CA TYR A 40 -13.71 -1.74 4.38
C TYR A 40 -14.25 -1.15 3.07
N PHE A 41 -13.84 0.07 2.74
CA PHE A 41 -14.29 0.82 1.57
C PHE A 41 -13.44 0.47 0.35
N LEU A 42 -14.02 -0.15 -0.66
CA LEU A 42 -13.30 -0.68 -1.82
C LEU A 42 -14.00 -0.34 -3.14
N PRO A 43 -13.30 -0.40 -4.29
CA PRO A 43 -13.94 -0.29 -5.61
C PRO A 43 -15.03 -1.34 -5.78
N TYR A 44 -16.11 -1.01 -6.48
CA TYR A 44 -17.21 -1.95 -6.74
C TYR A 44 -16.73 -3.26 -7.39
N MET A 45 -15.70 -3.17 -8.25
CA MET A 45 -15.08 -4.33 -8.88
C MET A 45 -14.52 -5.37 -7.91
N PHE A 46 -14.26 -5.02 -6.64
CA PHE A 46 -13.86 -5.98 -5.62
C PHE A 46 -14.88 -7.13 -5.48
N LYS A 47 -16.17 -6.90 -5.73
CA LYS A 47 -17.20 -7.96 -5.72
C LYS A 47 -16.86 -9.16 -6.60
N TYR A 48 -16.20 -8.92 -7.73
CA TYR A 48 -15.87 -9.95 -8.71
C TYR A 48 -14.51 -10.60 -8.43
N GLU A 49 -13.65 -9.95 -7.66
CA GLU A 49 -12.29 -10.42 -7.35
C GLU A 49 -12.18 -11.00 -5.93
N ALA A 50 -13.10 -10.66 -5.03
CA ALA A 50 -13.05 -11.02 -3.61
C ALA A 50 -12.81 -12.51 -3.38
N PHE A 51 -13.63 -13.37 -3.99
CA PHE A 51 -13.49 -14.81 -3.84
C PHE A 51 -12.15 -15.32 -4.38
N LYS A 52 -11.76 -14.87 -5.58
CA LYS A 52 -10.52 -15.30 -6.24
C LYS A 52 -9.29 -14.93 -5.41
N ILE A 53 -9.26 -13.71 -4.87
CA ILE A 53 -8.19 -13.24 -3.99
C ILE A 53 -8.17 -14.07 -2.71
N TYR A 54 -9.34 -14.28 -2.09
CA TYR A 54 -9.44 -15.00 -0.82
C TYR A 54 -9.05 -16.48 -0.92
N THR A 55 -9.22 -17.09 -2.11
CA THR A 55 -8.91 -18.51 -2.35
C THR A 55 -7.69 -18.72 -3.24
N MET A 56 -6.91 -17.68 -3.57
CA MET A 56 -5.76 -17.82 -4.48
C MET A 56 -4.72 -18.80 -3.90
N GLU A 57 -4.03 -19.52 -4.79
CA GLU A 57 -2.90 -20.36 -4.40
C GLU A 57 -1.78 -19.48 -3.81
N ILE A 58 -1.39 -19.78 -2.58
CA ILE A 58 -0.23 -19.20 -1.89
C ILE A 58 0.87 -20.26 -1.73
N ARG A 59 2.14 -19.85 -1.86
CA ARG A 59 3.30 -20.75 -1.87
C ARG A 59 4.31 -20.38 -0.78
N PRO A 60 5.05 -21.36 -0.22
CA PRO A 60 6.06 -21.08 0.80
C PRO A 60 7.14 -20.07 0.41
N THR A 61 7.41 -19.95 -0.90
CA THR A 61 8.40 -19.02 -1.46
C THR A 61 7.84 -17.64 -1.77
N ASP A 62 6.55 -17.38 -1.55
CA ASP A 62 5.96 -16.06 -1.79
C ASP A 62 6.39 -15.08 -0.71
N VAL A 63 6.58 -13.82 -1.14
CA VAL A 63 6.81 -12.69 -0.24
C VAL A 63 5.81 -11.60 -0.57
N PHE A 64 4.95 -11.29 0.41
CA PHE A 64 3.98 -10.22 0.30
C PHE A 64 4.53 -8.94 0.94
N VAL A 65 4.36 -7.81 0.25
CA VAL A 65 4.54 -6.47 0.83
C VAL A 65 3.18 -5.81 0.90
N VAL A 66 2.67 -5.64 2.13
CA VAL A 66 1.32 -5.15 2.40
C VAL A 66 1.37 -3.83 3.15
N SER A 67 0.49 -2.89 2.80
CA SER A 67 0.33 -1.66 3.58
C SER A 67 -0.96 -0.96 3.20
N TYR A 68 -1.52 -0.14 4.09
CA TYR A 68 -2.37 0.94 3.61
C TYR A 68 -1.58 1.80 2.60
N PRO A 69 -2.17 2.28 1.49
CA PRO A 69 -1.42 3.00 0.46
C PRO A 69 -0.61 4.16 1.02
N ARG A 70 0.52 4.46 0.36
CA ARG A 70 1.39 5.62 0.69
C ARG A 70 2.09 5.56 2.05
N SER A 71 2.15 4.37 2.64
CA SER A 71 2.87 4.09 3.89
C SER A 71 4.31 3.61 3.69
N GLY A 72 4.90 3.75 2.49
CA GLY A 72 6.28 3.29 2.21
C GLY A 72 6.39 1.99 1.42
N THR A 73 5.33 1.55 0.75
CA THR A 73 5.26 0.28 0.00
C THR A 73 6.35 0.17 -1.06
N THR A 74 6.57 1.20 -1.88
CA THR A 74 7.60 1.20 -2.94
C THR A 74 9.01 1.08 -2.38
N TRP A 75 9.27 1.75 -1.26
CA TRP A 75 10.57 1.69 -0.57
C TRP A 75 10.82 0.29 0.00
N THR A 76 9.79 -0.27 0.63
CA THR A 76 9.81 -1.61 1.22
C THR A 76 9.90 -2.71 0.16
N GLN A 77 9.17 -2.58 -0.96
CA GLN A 77 9.27 -3.50 -2.10
C GLN A 77 10.70 -3.58 -2.63
N GLU A 78 11.38 -2.43 -2.79
CA GLU A 78 12.76 -2.41 -3.27
C GLU A 78 13.69 -3.10 -2.27
N LEU A 79 13.57 -2.73 -1.00
CA LEU A 79 14.37 -3.31 0.07
C LEU A 79 14.20 -4.85 0.13
N VAL A 80 12.97 -5.33 0.18
CA VAL A 80 12.65 -6.77 0.25
C VAL A 80 13.16 -7.50 -0.98
N TRP A 81 12.97 -6.95 -2.18
CA TRP A 81 13.40 -7.60 -3.41
C TRP A 81 14.92 -7.67 -3.51
N MET A 82 15.61 -6.57 -3.18
CA MET A 82 17.07 -6.53 -3.17
C MET A 82 17.66 -7.53 -2.18
N VAL A 83 17.13 -7.62 -0.97
CA VAL A 83 17.60 -8.59 0.03
C VAL A 83 17.29 -10.03 -0.39
N ALA A 84 16.09 -10.30 -0.93
CA ALA A 84 15.70 -11.65 -1.33
C ALA A 84 16.52 -12.17 -2.53
N ASN A 85 16.96 -11.28 -3.42
CA ASN A 85 17.73 -11.60 -4.62
C ASN A 85 19.21 -11.22 -4.47
N ASP A 86 19.77 -11.37 -3.27
CA ASP A 86 21.21 -11.28 -2.99
C ASP A 86 21.86 -9.99 -3.52
N THR A 87 21.14 -8.88 -3.42
CA THR A 87 21.52 -7.55 -3.89
C THR A 87 21.82 -7.49 -5.40
N ASP A 88 21.00 -8.16 -6.23
CA ASP A 88 21.07 -8.10 -7.70
C ASP A 88 20.72 -6.70 -8.25
N TYR A 89 21.72 -5.81 -8.24
CA TYR A 89 21.63 -4.48 -8.84
C TYR A 89 21.49 -4.51 -10.37
N GLU A 90 21.97 -5.56 -11.05
CA GLU A 90 21.90 -5.62 -12.50
C GLU A 90 20.44 -5.69 -12.95
N THR A 91 19.68 -6.61 -12.37
CA THR A 91 18.25 -6.74 -12.65
C THR A 91 17.48 -5.53 -12.12
N ALA A 92 17.75 -5.07 -10.89
CA ALA A 92 17.02 -3.92 -10.30
C ALA A 92 17.18 -2.62 -11.09
N ASN A 93 18.32 -2.41 -11.76
CA ASN A 93 18.58 -1.23 -12.59
C ASN A 93 17.99 -1.32 -14.00
N LYS A 94 17.66 -2.54 -14.48
CA LYS A 94 17.10 -2.77 -15.83
C LYS A 94 15.59 -3.00 -15.81
N MET A 95 15.07 -3.60 -14.75
CA MET A 95 13.67 -4.01 -14.64
C MET A 95 12.90 -3.09 -13.67
N PRO A 96 11.90 -2.34 -14.17
CA PRO A 96 11.03 -1.54 -13.33
C PRO A 96 10.38 -2.35 -12.19
N GLN A 97 10.25 -1.75 -11.02
CA GLN A 97 9.74 -2.40 -9.82
C GLN A 97 8.33 -2.95 -10.00
N PHE A 98 7.46 -2.25 -10.73
CA PHE A 98 6.10 -2.73 -11.01
C PHE A 98 6.06 -3.97 -11.93
N LYS A 99 7.18 -4.33 -12.57
CA LYS A 99 7.35 -5.61 -13.28
C LYS A 99 7.98 -6.70 -12.41
N ARG A 100 8.68 -6.31 -11.33
CA ARG A 100 9.26 -7.22 -10.34
C ARG A 100 8.26 -7.69 -9.28
N TYR A 101 7.20 -6.92 -9.06
CA TYR A 101 6.09 -7.27 -8.17
C TYR A 101 4.78 -7.42 -8.94
N THR A 102 3.95 -8.37 -8.55
CA THR A 102 2.55 -8.41 -8.96
C THR A 102 1.72 -7.56 -8.00
N PHE A 103 1.04 -6.53 -8.51
CA PHE A 103 0.08 -5.77 -7.71
C PHE A 103 -1.28 -6.45 -7.75
N LEU A 104 -1.60 -7.16 -6.66
CA LEU A 104 -2.70 -8.13 -6.57
C LEU A 104 -4.05 -7.57 -7.01
N GLU A 105 -4.37 -6.35 -6.61
CA GLU A 105 -5.66 -5.74 -6.87
C GLU A 105 -5.68 -4.72 -8.00
N LEU A 106 -4.62 -4.65 -8.82
CA LEU A 106 -4.52 -3.65 -9.90
C LEU A 106 -5.66 -3.76 -10.92
N SER A 107 -6.15 -4.97 -11.19
CA SER A 107 -7.26 -5.24 -12.10
C SER A 107 -8.61 -4.70 -11.60
N MET A 108 -8.73 -4.32 -10.33
CA MET A 108 -9.98 -3.80 -9.76
C MET A 108 -10.23 -2.33 -10.10
N PHE A 109 -9.22 -1.61 -10.59
CA PHE A 109 -9.35 -0.21 -10.94
C PHE A 109 -9.87 -0.06 -12.37
N SER A 110 -11.08 0.49 -12.51
CA SER A 110 -11.70 0.73 -13.82
C SER A 110 -10.95 1.72 -14.70
N SER A 111 -10.18 2.62 -14.09
CA SER A 111 -9.40 3.65 -14.77
C SER A 111 -7.96 3.25 -15.07
N VAL A 112 -7.53 2.03 -14.71
CA VAL A 112 -6.19 1.57 -15.06
C VAL A 112 -6.10 1.41 -16.56
N ASP A 113 -5.10 2.07 -17.15
CA ASP A 113 -4.82 1.95 -18.57
C ASP A 113 -4.55 0.49 -18.92
N ASN A 114 -5.30 -0.04 -19.89
CA ASN A 114 -5.15 -1.41 -20.39
C ASN A 114 -3.72 -1.69 -20.90
N SER A 115 -2.96 -0.65 -21.26
CA SER A 115 -1.53 -0.76 -21.61
C SER A 115 -0.65 -1.30 -20.47
N LEU A 116 -1.08 -1.15 -19.21
CA LEU A 116 -0.39 -1.70 -18.04
C LEU A 116 -0.52 -3.23 -17.94
N ASN A 117 -1.41 -3.85 -18.72
CA ASN A 117 -1.64 -5.29 -18.80
C ASN A 117 -1.61 -5.99 -17.43
N PRO A 118 -2.52 -5.62 -16.50
CA PRO A 118 -2.51 -6.14 -15.15
C PRO A 118 -2.64 -7.66 -15.14
N ILE A 119 -1.77 -8.33 -14.37
CA ILE A 119 -1.86 -9.78 -14.15
C ILE A 119 -3.14 -10.05 -13.36
N LYS A 120 -4.02 -10.88 -13.91
CA LYS A 120 -5.24 -11.30 -13.21
C LYS A 120 -4.91 -12.26 -12.07
N VAL A 121 -5.73 -12.28 -11.02
CA VAL A 121 -5.49 -13.08 -9.81
C VAL A 121 -5.29 -14.56 -10.15
N GLU A 122 -6.05 -15.08 -11.11
CA GLU A 122 -5.99 -16.48 -11.56
C GLU A 122 -4.69 -16.82 -12.30
N ASP A 123 -4.04 -15.81 -12.90
CA ASP A 123 -2.79 -15.98 -13.63
C ASP A 123 -1.56 -15.89 -12.71
N ILE A 124 -1.71 -15.40 -11.47
CA ILE A 124 -0.61 -15.34 -10.48
C ILE A 124 -0.07 -16.74 -10.17
N ALA A 125 -0.92 -17.78 -10.24
CA ALA A 125 -0.50 -19.18 -10.11
C ALA A 125 0.43 -19.65 -11.24
N LYS A 126 0.47 -18.97 -12.38
CA LYS A 126 1.34 -19.34 -13.52
C LYS A 126 2.73 -18.71 -13.44
N LEU A 127 2.94 -17.76 -12.53
CA LEU A 127 4.21 -17.08 -12.37
C LEU A 127 5.27 -18.00 -11.74
N PRO A 128 6.55 -17.85 -12.15
CA PRO A 128 7.66 -18.59 -11.55
C PRO A 128 7.85 -18.20 -10.08
N ALA A 129 8.39 -19.12 -9.29
CA ALA A 129 8.81 -18.85 -7.92
C ALA A 129 10.23 -18.25 -7.86
N PRO A 130 10.57 -17.42 -6.84
CA PRO A 130 9.65 -16.86 -5.83
C PRO A 130 8.74 -15.76 -6.42
N ARG A 131 7.51 -15.65 -5.91
CA ARG A 131 6.60 -14.56 -6.31
C ARG A 131 6.67 -13.41 -5.30
N PHE A 132 6.84 -12.21 -5.81
CA PHE A 132 6.79 -10.97 -5.03
C PHE A 132 5.45 -10.29 -5.27
N ILE A 133 4.64 -10.17 -4.22
CA ILE A 133 3.25 -9.70 -4.32
C ILE A 133 3.08 -8.43 -3.51
N LYS A 134 2.58 -7.37 -4.16
CA LYS A 134 2.20 -6.12 -3.53
C LYS A 134 0.69 -6.14 -3.30
N SER A 135 0.25 -5.73 -2.12
CA SER A 135 -1.18 -5.46 -1.88
C SER A 135 -1.40 -4.31 -0.90
N HIS A 136 -2.53 -3.64 -1.05
CA HIS A 136 -3.12 -2.69 -0.13
C HIS A 136 -4.40 -3.23 0.53
N LEU A 137 -4.74 -4.50 0.32
CA LEU A 137 -5.85 -5.13 1.03
C LEU A 137 -5.46 -5.43 2.49
N PRO A 138 -6.40 -5.25 3.44
CA PRO A 138 -6.22 -5.69 4.82
C PRO A 138 -6.16 -7.22 4.89
N LEU A 139 -5.48 -7.75 5.91
CA LEU A 139 -5.19 -9.18 6.02
C LEU A 139 -6.44 -10.06 6.01
N SER A 140 -7.55 -9.57 6.58
CA SER A 140 -8.84 -10.27 6.60
C SER A 140 -9.48 -10.47 5.22
N LEU A 141 -9.03 -9.76 4.20
CA LEU A 141 -9.50 -9.90 2.81
C LEU A 141 -8.53 -10.71 1.93
N LEU A 142 -7.35 -11.05 2.45
CA LEU A 142 -6.36 -11.91 1.82
C LEU A 142 -6.59 -13.39 2.20
N PRO A 143 -5.88 -14.35 1.59
CA PRO A 143 -6.02 -15.76 1.93
C PRO A 143 -5.89 -16.02 3.44
N PRO A 144 -6.80 -16.79 4.07
CA PRO A 144 -6.81 -16.98 5.53
C PRO A 144 -5.57 -17.69 6.06
N LYS A 145 -4.90 -18.50 5.22
CA LYS A 145 -3.66 -19.22 5.55
C LYS A 145 -2.39 -18.47 5.13
N LEU A 146 -2.50 -17.17 4.81
CA LEU A 146 -1.39 -16.37 4.29
C LEU A 146 -0.13 -16.50 5.14
N LEU A 147 -0.23 -16.22 6.44
CA LEU A 147 0.91 -16.27 7.36
C LEU A 147 1.36 -17.69 7.71
N ASP A 148 0.47 -18.68 7.61
CA ASP A 148 0.84 -20.09 7.81
C ASP A 148 1.71 -20.62 6.67
N THR A 149 1.65 -19.98 5.49
CA THR A 149 2.33 -20.46 4.28
C THR A 149 3.47 -19.53 3.85
N THR A 150 3.26 -18.22 3.81
CA THR A 150 4.13 -17.25 3.15
C THR A 150 4.67 -16.22 4.12
N LYS A 151 5.67 -15.44 3.69
CA LYS A 151 6.15 -14.27 4.46
C LYS A 151 5.39 -13.01 4.05
N VAL A 152 5.07 -12.17 5.04
CA VAL A 152 4.42 -10.86 4.85
C VAL A 152 5.26 -9.78 5.53
N VAL A 153 5.64 -8.75 4.78
CA VAL A 153 6.20 -7.50 5.31
C VAL A 153 5.11 -6.44 5.26
N TYR A 154 4.64 -6.01 6.44
CA TYR A 154 3.69 -4.92 6.57
C TYR A 154 4.40 -3.61 6.91
N VAL A 155 4.05 -2.51 6.23
CA VAL A 155 4.56 -1.17 6.59
C VAL A 155 3.44 -0.20 6.97
N ALA A 156 3.53 0.35 8.18
CA ALA A 156 2.65 1.41 8.68
C ALA A 156 3.33 2.78 8.61
N ARG A 157 2.54 3.85 8.70
CA ARG A 157 3.02 5.24 8.67
C ARG A 157 2.00 6.16 9.33
N ASP A 158 2.42 7.22 9.99
CA ASP A 158 1.51 8.22 10.58
C ASP A 158 0.36 8.58 9.61
N PRO A 159 -0.92 8.43 10.02
CA PRO A 159 -2.06 8.63 9.14
C PRO A 159 -2.15 10.05 8.58
N ARG A 160 -1.61 11.05 9.29
CA ARG A 160 -1.60 12.45 8.84
C ARG A 160 -0.69 12.63 7.64
N ASP A 161 0.48 11.98 7.64
CA ASP A 161 1.37 11.98 6.48
C ASP A 161 0.83 11.09 5.34
N VAL A 162 0.15 9.98 5.69
CA VAL A 162 -0.49 9.09 4.72
C VAL A 162 -1.55 9.82 3.93
N VAL A 163 -2.48 10.53 4.58
CA VAL A 163 -3.60 11.19 3.89
C VAL A 163 -3.11 12.29 2.94
N VAL A 164 -2.12 13.08 3.34
CA VAL A 164 -1.48 14.09 2.46
C VAL A 164 -0.81 13.42 1.26
N SER A 165 -0.02 12.37 1.51
CA SER A 165 0.65 11.63 0.43
C SER A 165 -0.34 10.97 -0.52
N PHE A 166 -1.48 10.51 -0.02
CA PHE A 166 -2.51 9.83 -0.80
C PHE A 166 -3.38 10.79 -1.59
N PHE A 167 -3.71 11.95 -1.03
CA PHE A 167 -4.33 13.05 -1.76
C PHE A 167 -3.52 13.43 -3.02
N HIS A 168 -2.22 13.71 -2.86
CA HIS A 168 -1.37 14.05 -4.01
C HIS A 168 -1.21 12.88 -4.99
N HIS A 169 -1.16 11.64 -4.50
CA HIS A 169 -1.09 10.47 -5.37
C HIS A 169 -2.38 10.31 -6.19
N ASN A 170 -3.55 10.50 -5.58
CA ASN A 170 -4.81 10.42 -6.30
C ASN A 170 -4.96 11.53 -7.32
N LYS A 171 -4.45 12.76 -7.06
CA LYS A 171 -4.33 13.79 -8.09
C LYS A 171 -3.39 13.38 -9.22
N LEU A 172 -2.24 12.78 -8.89
CA LEU A 172 -1.27 12.31 -9.88
C LEU A 172 -1.87 11.24 -10.82
N MET A 173 -2.67 10.33 -10.25
CA MET A 173 -3.36 9.24 -10.95
C MET A 173 -4.66 9.66 -11.64
N ARG A 174 -5.13 10.91 -11.47
CA ARG A 174 -6.49 11.36 -11.87
C ARG A 174 -7.62 10.56 -11.22
N PHE A 175 -7.38 10.03 -10.02
CA PHE A 175 -8.39 9.28 -9.24
C PHE A 175 -9.35 10.17 -8.47
N ILE A 176 -8.98 11.43 -8.26
CA ILE A 176 -9.85 12.47 -7.71
C ILE A 176 -9.87 13.67 -8.65
N SER A 177 -10.88 14.53 -8.48
CA SER A 177 -11.03 15.74 -9.29
C SER A 177 -9.80 16.65 -9.22
N GLU A 178 -9.52 17.38 -10.28
CA GLU A 178 -8.36 18.29 -10.38
C GLU A 178 -8.43 19.42 -9.36
N ASP A 179 -9.64 19.94 -9.12
CA ASP A 179 -9.98 20.97 -8.13
C ASP A 179 -10.16 20.43 -6.70
N ALA A 180 -9.97 19.13 -6.48
CA ALA A 180 -10.11 18.51 -5.17
C ALA A 180 -9.20 19.20 -4.13
N GLU A 181 -9.74 19.49 -2.95
CA GLU A 181 -8.99 20.08 -1.84
C GLU A 181 -8.65 19.05 -0.76
N LEU A 182 -7.55 19.28 -0.05
CA LEU A 182 -7.07 18.35 0.97
C LEU A 182 -8.03 18.24 2.16
N LYS A 183 -8.67 19.33 2.58
CA LYS A 183 -9.57 19.32 3.75
C LYS A 183 -10.83 18.47 3.54
N PRO A 184 -11.56 18.56 2.40
CA PRO A 184 -12.58 17.58 2.05
C PRO A 184 -12.04 16.14 1.97
N TYR A 185 -10.85 15.93 1.38
CA TYR A 185 -10.22 14.60 1.31
C TYR A 185 -9.98 13.99 2.69
N TRP A 186 -9.48 14.81 3.62
CA TRP A 186 -9.28 14.44 5.01
C TRP A 186 -10.60 14.04 5.69
N ASN A 187 -11.67 14.80 5.47
CA ASN A 187 -12.99 14.47 6.01
C ASN A 187 -13.51 13.12 5.51
N TYR A 188 -13.35 12.81 4.21
CA TYR A 188 -13.67 11.48 3.68
C TYR A 188 -12.77 10.40 4.32
N PHE A 189 -11.48 10.67 4.49
CA PHE A 189 -10.54 9.72 5.08
C PHE A 189 -10.93 9.31 6.51
N ILE A 190 -11.25 10.26 7.40
CA ILE A 190 -11.62 9.96 8.79
C ILE A 190 -13.01 9.34 8.93
N LYS A 191 -13.91 9.58 7.96
CA LYS A 191 -15.22 8.90 7.82
C LYS A 191 -15.11 7.53 7.16
N SER A 192 -13.90 7.09 6.82
CA SER A 192 -13.62 5.84 6.12
C SER A 192 -14.28 5.77 4.74
N GLU A 193 -14.28 6.86 3.98
CA GLU A 193 -14.85 6.99 2.62
C GLU A 193 -13.75 7.17 1.56
N VAL A 194 -12.53 6.77 1.90
CA VAL A 194 -11.38 6.68 1.00
C VAL A 194 -11.01 5.21 0.82
N LEU A 195 -10.54 4.81 -0.36
CA LEU A 195 -10.21 3.41 -0.64
C LEU A 195 -9.32 2.78 0.46
N TRP A 196 -9.63 1.53 0.80
CA TRP A 196 -9.02 0.68 1.84
C TRP A 196 -9.22 1.11 3.29
N THR A 197 -9.91 2.22 3.57
CA THR A 197 -10.27 2.61 4.94
C THR A 197 -11.38 1.69 5.50
N PRO A 198 -11.55 1.53 6.83
CA PRO A 198 -10.97 2.32 7.92
C PRO A 198 -9.46 2.11 8.14
N TYR A 199 -8.69 3.20 8.16
CA TYR A 199 -7.22 3.15 8.25
C TYR A 199 -6.71 2.39 9.49
N PHE A 200 -7.25 2.69 10.68
CA PHE A 200 -6.79 2.02 11.91
C PHE A 200 -7.19 0.55 11.96
N SER A 201 -8.38 0.19 11.46
CA SER A 201 -8.75 -1.22 11.32
C SER A 201 -7.75 -1.99 10.46
N HIS A 202 -7.33 -1.39 9.34
CA HIS A 202 -6.35 -1.98 8.43
C HIS A 202 -4.98 -2.21 9.11
N VAL A 203 -4.48 -1.19 9.82
CA VAL A 203 -3.17 -1.27 10.50
C VAL A 203 -3.21 -2.22 11.69
N LEU A 204 -4.28 -2.18 12.48
CA LEU A 204 -4.42 -3.00 13.67
C LEU A 204 -4.51 -4.50 13.36
N GLU A 205 -5.08 -4.90 12.21
CA GLU A 205 -5.03 -6.32 11.78
C GLU A 205 -3.60 -6.83 11.63
N ALA A 206 -2.73 -6.06 10.99
CA ALA A 206 -1.33 -6.43 10.86
C ALA A 206 -0.59 -6.34 12.21
N TRP A 207 -0.92 -5.36 13.03
CA TRP A 207 -0.34 -5.19 14.36
C TRP A 207 -0.66 -6.34 15.31
N GLU A 208 -1.88 -6.89 15.27
CA GLU A 208 -2.28 -8.07 16.04
C GLU A 208 -1.48 -9.32 15.64
N LYS A 209 -1.00 -9.38 14.39
CA LYS A 209 -0.17 -10.47 13.86
C LYS A 209 1.33 -10.20 13.92
N ARG A 210 1.77 -9.07 14.48
CA ARG A 210 3.19 -8.62 14.43
C ARG A 210 4.20 -9.60 15.05
N SER A 211 3.75 -10.45 15.97
CA SER A 211 4.60 -11.47 16.63
C SER A 211 4.64 -12.80 15.86
N HIS A 212 3.83 -12.96 14.81
CA HIS A 212 3.84 -14.16 13.98
C HIS A 212 5.20 -14.29 13.27
N PRO A 213 5.85 -15.47 13.22
CA PRO A 213 7.19 -15.64 12.65
C PRO A 213 7.29 -15.27 11.15
N ASN A 214 6.15 -15.31 10.46
CA ASN A 214 6.02 -14.92 9.05
C ASN A 214 5.42 -13.51 8.84
N MET A 215 5.32 -12.70 9.89
CA MET A 215 4.96 -11.28 9.79
C MET A 215 6.17 -10.43 10.20
N LEU A 216 6.56 -9.48 9.35
CA LEU A 216 7.46 -8.40 9.72
C LEU A 216 6.69 -7.07 9.66
N PHE A 217 6.48 -6.46 10.83
CA PHE A 217 5.87 -5.15 10.93
C PHE A 217 6.95 -4.06 10.98
N LEU A 218 6.89 -3.11 10.05
CA LEU A 218 7.80 -1.97 9.93
C LEU A 218 7.01 -0.66 10.01
N PHE A 219 7.69 0.42 10.38
CA PHE A 219 7.20 1.77 10.21
C PHE A 219 7.98 2.51 9.12
N TYR A 220 7.29 3.29 8.30
CA TYR A 220 7.91 4.20 7.33
C TYR A 220 8.97 5.08 7.98
N GLU A 221 8.67 5.55 9.18
CA GLU A 221 9.53 6.43 9.94
C GLU A 221 10.82 5.72 10.41
N GLU A 222 10.79 4.40 10.65
CA GLU A 222 12.00 3.60 10.90
C GLU A 222 12.87 3.51 9.65
N LEU A 223 12.27 3.28 8.47
CA LEU A 223 13.01 3.28 7.19
C LEU A 223 13.71 4.62 6.96
N SER A 224 13.02 5.72 7.27
CA SER A 224 13.58 7.06 7.12
C SER A 224 14.68 7.39 8.13
N LYS A 225 14.61 6.83 9.33
CA LYS A 225 15.53 7.15 10.43
C LYS A 225 16.81 6.32 10.38
N ASP A 226 16.69 5.02 10.16
CA ASP A 226 17.79 4.07 10.21
C ASP A 226 17.56 2.93 9.21
N MET A 227 17.79 3.23 7.93
CA MET A 227 17.70 2.27 6.84
C MET A 227 18.66 1.07 7.03
N PRO A 228 19.92 1.22 7.50
CA PRO A 228 20.77 0.08 7.81
C PRO A 228 20.14 -0.91 8.80
N ALA A 229 19.53 -0.43 9.89
CA ALA A 229 18.83 -1.28 10.84
C ALA A 229 17.61 -1.98 10.19
N ALA A 230 16.87 -1.27 9.34
CA ALA A 230 15.77 -1.86 8.57
C ALA A 230 16.23 -2.96 7.61
N ILE A 231 17.36 -2.76 6.92
CA ILE A 231 17.97 -3.77 6.04
C ILE A 231 18.29 -5.05 6.82
N LEU A 232 18.94 -4.93 7.97
CA LEU A 232 19.28 -6.09 8.80
C LEU A 232 18.03 -6.82 9.33
N ARG A 233 16.97 -6.09 9.69
CA ARG A 233 15.68 -6.68 10.11
C ARG A 233 15.02 -7.46 8.97
N VAL A 234 15.00 -6.90 7.76
CA VAL A 234 14.44 -7.58 6.57
C VAL A 234 15.28 -8.81 6.21
N ALA A 235 16.61 -8.71 6.21
CA ALA A 235 17.51 -9.84 5.95
C ALA A 235 17.28 -10.99 6.93
N LYS A 236 17.27 -10.69 8.24
CA LYS A 236 16.96 -11.68 9.29
C LYS A 236 15.60 -12.35 9.07
N PHE A 237 14.56 -11.56 8.76
CA PHE A 237 13.21 -12.07 8.54
C PHE A 237 13.10 -13.00 7.32
N LEU A 238 13.83 -12.68 6.26
CA LEU A 238 13.88 -13.49 5.03
C LEU A 238 14.87 -14.66 5.12
N GLY A 239 15.64 -14.78 6.21
CA GLY A 239 16.66 -15.81 6.36
C GLY A 239 17.86 -15.61 5.44
N LYS A 240 18.20 -14.35 5.15
CA LYS A 240 19.32 -13.96 4.30
C LYS A 240 20.46 -13.38 5.14
N GLU A 241 21.69 -13.68 4.74
CA GLU A 241 22.88 -13.03 5.27
C GLU A 241 23.23 -11.83 4.38
N VAL A 242 23.59 -10.71 5.00
CA VAL A 242 24.03 -9.50 4.31
C VAL A 242 25.31 -9.00 4.96
N THR A 243 26.34 -8.71 4.17
CA THR A 243 27.60 -8.15 4.68
C THR A 243 27.45 -6.66 4.97
N SER A 244 28.37 -6.11 5.77
CA SER A 244 28.41 -4.67 6.05
C SER A 244 28.52 -3.83 4.77
N GLU A 245 29.25 -4.32 3.76
CA GLU A 245 29.39 -3.66 2.45
C GLU A 245 28.07 -3.70 1.66
N GLN A 246 27.36 -4.83 1.68
CA GLN A 246 26.03 -4.93 1.06
C GLN A 246 25.02 -4.00 1.73
N VAL A 247 25.06 -3.91 3.07
CA VAL A 247 24.21 -2.98 3.84
C VAL A 247 24.53 -1.54 3.47
N ALA A 248 25.80 -1.14 3.42
CA ALA A 248 26.21 0.21 3.07
C ALA A 248 25.77 0.61 1.65
N LYS A 249 25.99 -0.29 0.67
CA LYS A 249 25.60 -0.06 -0.73
C LYS A 249 24.09 -0.04 -0.91
N LEU A 250 23.35 -0.92 -0.22
CA LEU A 250 21.90 -0.92 -0.28
C LEU A 250 21.29 0.30 0.42
N ASN A 251 21.89 0.76 1.52
CA ASN A 251 21.53 2.02 2.15
C ASN A 251 21.69 3.22 1.20
N GLU A 252 22.79 3.30 0.45
CA GLU A 252 22.97 4.34 -0.57
C GLU A 252 21.93 4.23 -1.70
N HIS A 253 21.64 3.02 -2.20
CA HIS A 253 20.61 2.78 -3.22
C HIS A 253 19.21 3.21 -2.76
N LEU A 254 18.91 2.97 -1.48
CA LEU A 254 17.62 3.27 -0.85
C LEU A 254 17.57 4.68 -0.24
N ASP A 255 18.66 5.45 -0.23
CA ASP A 255 18.64 6.85 0.20
C ASP A 255 17.59 7.62 -0.61
N PHE A 256 16.79 8.44 0.08
CA PHE A 256 15.64 9.08 -0.54
C PHE A 256 16.00 9.92 -1.78
N LYS A 257 17.16 10.59 -1.80
CA LYS A 257 17.58 11.42 -2.95
C LYS A 257 17.93 10.56 -4.15
N ASN A 258 18.57 9.41 -3.92
CA ASN A 258 18.90 8.45 -4.96
C ASN A 258 17.65 7.72 -5.44
N PHE A 259 16.83 7.25 -4.51
CA PHE A 259 15.58 6.55 -4.78
C PHE A 259 14.61 7.39 -5.62
N LYS A 260 14.51 8.69 -5.34
CA LYS A 260 13.67 9.62 -6.13
C LYS A 260 14.12 9.77 -7.59
N LYS A 261 15.43 9.66 -7.85
CA LYS A 261 16.02 9.76 -9.21
C LYS A 261 16.05 8.42 -9.94
N ASN A 262 15.84 7.31 -9.25
CA ASN A 262 15.90 5.99 -9.84
C ASN A 262 14.66 5.72 -10.71
N LYS A 263 14.87 5.64 -12.02
CA LYS A 263 13.83 5.43 -13.03
C LYS A 263 13.09 4.10 -12.90
N THR A 264 13.72 3.09 -12.28
CA THR A 264 13.06 1.77 -12.11
C THR A 264 12.07 1.75 -10.95
N VAL A 265 12.02 2.77 -10.09
CA VAL A 265 11.11 2.83 -8.93
C VAL A 265 10.24 4.09 -8.88
N ASN A 266 10.64 5.17 -9.57
CA ASN A 266 9.96 6.46 -9.50
C ASN A 266 8.73 6.59 -10.41
N LEU A 267 8.46 5.58 -11.26
CA LEU A 267 7.35 5.53 -12.22
C LEU A 267 7.32 6.72 -13.20
N GLU A 268 8.49 7.26 -13.55
CA GLU A 268 8.61 8.34 -14.54
C GLU A 268 8.05 7.92 -15.91
N GLU A 269 8.19 6.64 -16.30
CA GLU A 269 7.58 6.09 -17.52
C GLU A 269 6.05 6.19 -17.54
N PHE A 270 5.38 6.27 -16.38
CA PHE A 270 3.93 6.49 -16.32
C PHE A 270 3.58 7.96 -16.59
N GLN A 271 4.48 8.89 -16.27
CA GLN A 271 4.34 10.29 -16.68
C GLN A 271 4.60 10.45 -18.18
N GLU A 272 5.64 9.78 -18.71
CA GLU A 272 5.99 9.82 -20.14
C GLU A 272 4.88 9.23 -21.02
N SER A 273 4.22 8.15 -20.58
CA SER A 273 3.08 7.52 -21.27
C SER A 273 1.74 8.25 -21.06
N GLY A 274 1.68 9.28 -20.21
CA GLY A 274 0.47 10.06 -19.96
C GLY A 274 -0.54 9.44 -18.98
N ILE A 275 -0.20 8.31 -18.38
CA ILE A 275 -0.96 7.67 -17.29
C ILE A 275 -0.98 8.60 -16.07
N PHE A 276 0.16 9.20 -15.71
CA PHE A 276 0.27 10.19 -14.65
C PHE A 276 0.16 11.61 -15.20
N THR A 277 -0.35 12.52 -14.37
CA THR A 277 -0.26 13.95 -14.66
C THR A 277 1.18 14.46 -14.55
N LYS A 278 1.46 15.57 -15.23
CA LYS A 278 2.72 16.31 -15.06
C LYS A 278 2.74 16.94 -13.67
N GLY A 279 3.86 16.84 -12.95
CA GLY A 279 3.92 17.33 -11.57
C GLY A 279 5.09 16.76 -10.77
N PRO A 280 5.04 16.83 -9.41
CA PRO A 280 6.17 16.53 -8.52
C PRO A 280 6.60 15.05 -8.46
N GLY A 281 6.05 14.19 -9.32
CA GLY A 281 6.38 12.78 -9.44
C GLY A 281 5.80 11.90 -8.33
N PHE A 282 5.92 10.57 -8.51
CA PHE A 282 5.40 9.58 -7.56
C PHE A 282 6.16 9.54 -6.23
N VAL A 283 7.48 9.76 -6.27
CA VAL A 283 8.36 9.92 -5.10
C VAL A 283 8.48 11.41 -4.76
N ARG A 284 7.62 11.88 -3.85
CA ARG A 284 7.36 13.31 -3.62
C ARG A 284 8.37 14.02 -2.70
N LYS A 285 8.15 13.99 -1.38
CA LYS A 285 8.92 14.75 -0.36
C LYS A 285 9.79 13.88 0.57
N GLY A 286 9.39 12.65 0.87
CA GLY A 286 10.20 11.74 1.72
C GLY A 286 10.37 12.14 3.17
N LYS A 287 9.52 13.03 3.69
CA LYS A 287 9.65 13.64 5.02
C LYS A 287 8.66 12.99 6.00
N VAL A 288 9.11 12.79 7.24
CA VAL A 288 8.29 12.45 8.41
C VAL A 288 7.77 13.76 9.04
N GLY A 289 6.49 13.82 9.39
CA GLY A 289 5.86 15.02 9.94
C GLY A 289 5.63 16.11 8.89
N GLY A 290 5.62 15.76 7.60
CA GLY A 290 5.39 16.72 6.51
C GLY A 290 3.97 17.25 6.48
N TRP A 291 3.01 16.53 7.06
CA TRP A 291 1.60 16.93 7.18
C TRP A 291 1.39 18.30 7.85
N ARG A 292 2.32 18.74 8.71
CA ARG A 292 2.24 20.05 9.38
C ARG A 292 2.30 21.23 8.43
N ASP A 293 2.88 21.03 7.25
CA ASP A 293 2.94 22.05 6.20
C ASP A 293 1.59 22.17 5.46
N ASP A 294 0.71 21.18 5.60
CA ASP A 294 -0.50 21.01 4.79
C ASP A 294 -1.81 21.05 5.62
N PHE A 295 -1.74 20.87 6.95
CA PHE A 295 -2.91 20.87 7.85
C PHE A 295 -3.14 22.26 8.48
N ASP A 296 -4.40 22.67 8.55
CA ASP A 296 -4.81 23.80 9.40
C ASP A 296 -5.01 23.37 10.87
N GLU A 297 -5.32 24.33 11.74
CA GLU A 297 -5.54 24.08 13.18
C GLU A 297 -6.69 23.10 13.42
N GLU A 298 -7.81 23.26 12.69
CA GLU A 298 -8.97 22.39 12.81
C GLU A 298 -8.66 20.94 12.42
N MET A 299 -7.98 20.74 11.28
CA MET A 299 -7.53 19.41 10.85
C MET A 299 -6.55 18.79 11.84
N THR A 300 -5.69 19.60 12.46
CA THR A 300 -4.75 19.15 13.49
C THR A 300 -5.49 18.63 14.71
N GLU A 301 -6.43 19.41 15.26
CA GLU A 301 -7.24 19.01 16.42
C GLU A 301 -8.09 17.77 16.13
N GLN A 302 -8.74 17.73 14.95
CA GLN A 302 -9.50 16.57 14.51
C GLN A 302 -8.63 15.32 14.41
N ALA A 303 -7.41 15.44 13.86
CA ALA A 303 -6.48 14.32 13.73
C ALA A 303 -6.03 13.81 15.09
N GLU A 304 -5.68 14.68 16.02
CA GLU A 304 -5.27 14.28 17.37
C GLU A 304 -6.39 13.52 18.09
N LYS A 305 -7.62 14.03 18.04
CA LYS A 305 -8.79 13.38 18.61
C LYS A 305 -9.07 12.03 17.94
N TRP A 306 -9.11 11.99 16.61
CA TRP A 306 -9.41 10.78 15.85
C TRP A 306 -8.34 9.69 16.07
N ILE A 307 -7.05 10.03 16.11
CA ILE A 307 -5.96 9.10 16.43
C ILE A 307 -6.13 8.58 17.86
N ALA A 308 -6.35 9.45 18.84
CA ALA A 308 -6.50 9.06 20.24
C ALA A 308 -7.70 8.11 20.43
N GLU A 309 -8.83 8.38 19.79
CA GLU A 309 -10.04 7.57 19.87
C GLU A 309 -9.84 6.17 19.27
N ASN A 310 -9.16 6.06 18.13
CA ASN A 310 -8.91 4.77 17.46
C ASN A 310 -7.81 3.94 18.14
N LEU A 311 -6.85 4.57 18.81
CA LEU A 311 -5.77 3.88 19.53
C LEU A 311 -6.13 3.55 20.98
N ARG A 312 -7.22 4.12 21.52
CA ARG A 312 -7.72 3.84 22.86
C ARG A 312 -7.96 2.34 23.03
N GLY A 313 -7.36 1.76 24.07
CA GLY A 313 -7.46 0.33 24.38
C GLY A 313 -6.50 -0.56 23.58
N THR A 314 -5.67 0.01 22.72
CA THR A 314 -4.62 -0.72 21.98
C THR A 314 -3.22 -0.40 22.53
N ASP A 315 -2.28 -1.31 22.30
CA ASP A 315 -0.83 -1.10 22.55
C ASP A 315 -0.08 -0.55 21.32
N PHE A 316 -0.78 -0.30 20.21
CA PHE A 316 -0.20 0.26 18.99
C PHE A 316 0.23 1.71 19.20
N ARG A 317 1.49 2.03 18.92
CA ARG A 317 2.00 3.41 18.93
C ARG A 317 2.85 3.65 17.69
N PHE A 318 2.65 4.80 17.04
CA PHE A 318 3.59 5.26 16.03
C PHE A 318 4.91 5.67 16.71
N PRO A 319 6.06 5.44 16.08
CA PRO A 319 7.33 5.93 16.59
C PRO A 319 7.31 7.46 16.75
N ASN A 320 7.73 7.95 17.91
CA ASN A 320 7.94 9.38 18.14
C ASN A 320 9.33 9.75 17.61
N PHE A 321 9.40 10.61 16.60
CA PHE A 321 10.65 11.15 16.08
C PHE A 321 10.61 12.66 15.96
#